data_AF-A0A523JHP2-F1
#
_entry.id   AF-A0A523JHP2-F1
#
_cell.length_a   1.000
_cell.length_b   1.000
_cell.length_c   1.000
_cell.angle_alpha   90.00
_cell.angle_beta   90.00
_cell.angle_gamma   90.00
#
_symmetry.space_group_name_H-M   'P 1'
#
loop_
_entity.id
_entity.type
_entity.pdbx_description
1 polymer ?
#
loop_
_entity_poly.entity_id
_entity_poly.type
_entity_poly.pdbx_seq_one_letter_code
_entity_poly.pdbx_strand_id
1 'polypeptide(L)' 'MLINKPYILDLKPGKSVVEVLLNSAIDVYLIDWGIPGDEDKHYGLNQYINRYIRKTIERVKKPLWL' A
#
# COMPACT_ATOMS: atom_id res chain seq x y z
N MET A 1 12.94 8.10 2.90
CA MET A 1 11.72 8.40 2.10
C MET A 1 11.41 7.16 1.27
N LEU A 2 10.23 6.54 1.44
CA LEU A 2 9.69 5.67 0.37
C LEU A 2 9.24 6.62 -0.72
N ILE A 3 10.03 6.73 -1.77
CA ILE A 3 9.96 7.84 -2.75
C ILE A 3 8.64 7.81 -3.55
N ASN A 4 7.99 6.66 -3.63
CA ASN A 4 6.85 6.44 -4.51
C ASN A 4 5.54 6.44 -3.72
N LYS A 5 4.73 7.48 -3.91
CA LYS A 5 3.34 7.50 -3.43
C LYS A 5 2.50 6.49 -4.20
N PRO A 6 1.48 5.87 -3.59
CA PRO A 6 0.76 4.76 -4.24
C PRO A 6 0.03 5.17 -5.52
N TYR A 7 -0.42 6.43 -5.61
CA TYR A 7 -1.16 6.93 -6.78
C TYR A 7 -0.36 6.90 -8.08
N ILE A 8 0.97 6.71 -8.05
CA ILE A 8 1.75 6.56 -9.30
C ILE A 8 1.29 5.35 -10.13
N LEU A 9 0.63 4.38 -9.48
CA LEU A 9 0.06 3.20 -10.11
C LEU A 9 -1.36 3.44 -10.64
N ASP A 10 -1.96 4.59 -10.34
CA ASP A 10 -3.35 4.95 -10.66
C ASP A 10 -3.47 6.43 -11.06
N LEU A 11 -2.80 6.80 -12.15
CA LEU A 11 -2.62 8.20 -12.54
C LEU A 11 -3.77 8.79 -13.35
N LYS A 12 -4.19 8.08 -14.40
CA LYS A 12 -5.21 8.54 -15.37
C LYS A 12 -5.96 7.34 -15.96
N PRO A 13 -7.22 7.52 -16.38
CA PRO A 13 -7.96 6.50 -17.12
C PRO A 13 -7.18 6.02 -18.36
N GLY A 14 -7.17 4.71 -18.60
CA GLY A 14 -6.43 4.07 -19.69
C GLY A 14 -4.91 4.02 -19.48
N LYS A 15 -4.40 4.52 -18.35
CA LYS A 15 -2.97 4.49 -17.95
C LYS A 15 -2.79 4.13 -16.47
N SER A 16 -3.74 3.38 -15.91
CA SER A 16 -3.72 2.91 -14.54
C SER A 16 -3.41 1.42 -14.50
N VAL A 17 -2.39 1.03 -13.71
CA VAL A 17 -2.09 -0.38 -13.45
C VAL A 17 -3.22 -0.98 -12.61
N VAL A 18 -3.77 -0.20 -11.68
CA VAL A 18 -4.93 -0.60 -10.86
C VAL A 18 -6.12 -0.93 -11.75
N GLU A 19 -6.44 -0.09 -12.74
CA GLU A 19 -7.52 -0.32 -13.69
C GLU A 19 -7.35 -1.65 -14.45
N VAL A 20 -6.13 -1.93 -14.94
CA VAL A 20 -5.84 -3.19 -15.67
C VAL A 20 -6.03 -4.41 -14.77
N LEU A 21 -5.56 -4.35 -13.52
CA LEU A 21 -5.68 -5.45 -12.57
C LEU A 21 -7.13 -5.69 -12.14
N LEU A 22 -7.90 -4.62 -11.89
CA LEU A 22 -9.33 -4.72 -11.59
C LEU A 22 -10.13 -5.30 -12.76
N ASN A 23 -9.82 -4.88 -13.99
CA ASN A 23 -10.44 -5.46 -15.20
C ASN A 23 -10.09 -6.95 -15.39
N SER A 24 -9.04 -7.43 -14.72
CA SER A 24 -8.64 -8.84 -14.70
C SER A 24 -9.24 -9.62 -13.51
N ALA A 25 -10.23 -9.05 -12.81
CA ALA A 25 -10.88 -9.61 -11.63
C ALA A 25 -9.92 -9.92 -10.47
N ILE A 26 -8.88 -9.11 -10.30
CA ILE A 26 -7.95 -9.19 -9.18
C ILE A 26 -8.33 -8.13 -8.15
N ASP A 27 -8.47 -8.54 -6.87
CA ASP A 27 -8.63 -7.60 -5.77
C ASP A 27 -7.31 -6.84 -5.54
N VAL A 28 -7.35 -5.52 -5.72
CA VAL A 28 -6.17 -4.65 -5.62
C VAL A 28 -6.22 -3.83 -4.34
N TYR A 29 -5.13 -3.86 -3.58
CA TYR A 29 -4.93 -3.03 -2.39
C TYR A 29 -3.65 -2.22 -2.54
N LEU A 30 -3.71 -0.93 -2.20
CA LEU A 30 -2.55 -0.04 -2.20
C LEU A 30 -2.20 0.38 -0.76
N ILE A 31 -0.91 0.35 -0.43
CA ILE A 31 -0.41 0.77 0.89
C ILE A 31 0.12 2.20 0.77
N ASP A 32 -0.52 3.14 1.45
CA ASP A 32 0.09 4.44 1.74
C ASP A 32 1.02 4.33 2.94
N TRP A 33 2.31 4.57 2.70
CA TRP A 33 3.35 4.54 3.72
C TRP A 33 3.40 5.80 4.57
N GLY A 34 2.66 6.84 4.18
CA GLY A 34 2.69 8.15 4.81
C GLY A 34 4.03 8.87 4.62
N ILE A 35 4.23 9.88 5.46
CA ILE A 35 5.46 10.67 5.51
C ILE A 35 6.20 10.26 6.79
N PRO A 36 7.44 9.75 6.70
CA PRO A 36 8.19 9.35 7.89
C PRO A 36 8.43 10.54 8.81
N GLY A 37 8.18 10.34 10.10
CA GLY A 37 8.45 11.31 11.16
C GLY A 37 9.80 11.06 11.85
N ASP A 38 10.16 11.93 12.80
CA ASP A 38 11.40 11.79 13.58
C ASP A 38 11.43 10.48 14.40
N GLU A 39 10.26 9.97 14.78
CA GLU A 39 10.10 8.69 15.47
C GLU A 39 10.55 7.48 14.63
N ASP A 40 10.56 7.63 13.31
CA ASP A 40 10.89 6.56 12.37
C ASP A 40 12.38 6.51 12.02
N LYS A 41 13.20 7.42 12.58
CA LYS A 41 14.64 7.57 12.26
C LYS A 41 15.49 6.31 12.46
N HIS A 42 15.00 5.38 13.29
CA HIS A 42 15.68 4.12 13.60
C HIS A 42 15.03 2.91 12.91
N TYR A 43 14.02 3.12 12.06
CA TYR A 43 13.36 2.01 11.39
C TYR A 43 14.22 1.48 10.25
N GLY A 44 14.40 0.16 10.29
CA GLY A 44 14.97 -0.59 9.20
C GLY A 44 13.90 -1.41 8.49
N LEU A 45 14.35 -2.28 7.58
CA LEU A 45 13.49 -3.19 6.83
C LEU A 45 12.58 -4.04 7.72
N ASN A 46 13.06 -4.45 8.90
CA ASN A 46 12.30 -5.24 9.86
C ASN A 46 10.97 -4.56 10.27
N GLN A 47 10.98 -3.24 10.50
CA GLN A 47 9.78 -2.49 10.85
C GLN A 47 8.83 -2.41 9.66
N TYR A 48 9.33 -2.18 8.43
CA TYR A 48 8.50 -2.20 7.23
C TYR A 48 7.74 -3.51 7.05
N ILE A 49 8.43 -4.64 7.23
CA ILE A 49 7.82 -5.97 7.09
C ILE A 49 6.87 -6.27 8.26
N ASN A 50 7.41 -6.27 9.48
CA ASN A 50 6.70 -6.82 10.63
C ASN A 50 5.68 -5.86 11.25
N ARG A 51 5.80 -4.55 11.00
CA ARG A 51 4.86 -3.56 11.50
C ARG A 51 3.89 -3.10 10.43
N TYR A 52 4.37 -2.65 9.28
CA TYR A 52 3.49 -2.05 8.27
C TYR A 52 2.84 -3.12 7.40
N ILE A 53 3.62 -3.95 6.69
CA ILE A 53 3.07 -4.98 5.79
C ILE A 53 2.20 -5.98 6.54
N ARG A 54 2.66 -6.46 7.70
CA ARG A 54 1.87 -7.37 8.54
C ARG A 54 0.52 -6.76 8.92
N LYS A 55 0.47 -5.50 9.36
CA LYS A 55 -0.80 -4.84 9.72
C LYS A 55 -1.72 -4.68 8.51
N THR A 56 -1.18 -4.36 7.34
CA THR A 56 -1.97 -4.30 6.10
C THR A 56 -2.62 -5.65 5.79
N ILE A 57 -1.85 -6.74 5.84
CA ILE A 57 -2.38 -8.09 5.58
C ILE A 57 -3.51 -8.42 6.57
N GLU A 58 -3.31 -8.14 7.87
CA GLU A 58 -4.34 -8.36 8.88
C GLU A 58 -5.59 -7.48 8.67
N ARG A 59 -5.44 -6.28 8.08
CA ARG A 59 -6.59 -5.44 7.71
C ARG A 59 -7.34 -5.98 6.51
N VAL A 60 -6.62 -6.41 5.47
CA VAL A 60 -7.20 -6.93 4.21
C VAL A 60 -7.93 -8.27 4.43
N LYS A 61 -7.45 -9.10 5.36
CA LYS A 61 -8.12 -10.36 5.74
C LYS A 61 -9.48 -10.15 6.41
N LYS A 62 -9.76 -8.97 6.96
CA LYS A 62 -11.06 -8.67 7.55
C LYS A 62 -12.05 -8.30 6.45
N PRO A 63 -13.30 -8.78 6.48
CA PRO A 63 -14.34 -8.34 5.57
C PRO A 63 -14.44 -6.82 5.59
N LEU A 64 -14.49 -6.18 4.40
CA LEU A 64 -14.51 -4.73 4.26
C LEU A 64 -15.72 -4.05 4.94
N TRP A 65 -16.73 -4.85 5.30
CA TRP A 65 -17.99 -4.47 5.95
C TRP A 65 -17.97 -4.53 7.50
N LEU A 66 -16.83 -4.87 8.11
CA LEU A 66 -16.59 -4.91 9.57
C LEU A 66 -15.52 -3.89 10.00
#